data_AF-A0AA40DRT0-F1
#
_entry.id   AF-A0AA40DRT0-F1
#
_cell.length_a   1.000
_cell.length_b   1.000
_cell.length_c   1.000
_cell.angle_alpha   90.00
_cell.angle_beta   90.00
_cell.angle_gamma   90.00
#
_symmetry.space_group_name_H-M   'P 1'
#
loop_
_entity.id
_entity.type
_entity.pdbx_description
1 polymer ?
#
loop_
_entity_poly.entity_id
_entity_poly.type
_entity_poly.pdbx_seq_one_letter_code
_entity_poly.pdbx_strand_id
1 'polypeptide(L)'
;MALLPRGQPWPPIAPDVDFETIKEDLVQEIVTGNATIYGLNSRPSLVFKYQGTPREYELQKAAGDCAIQVRGRVLAQAGSNIYCYGFLMDRGLPINPLAPMTPQQRRDYVHQMVHQTELLHSKGIVHGDLKLGNMLIFGGIRFCDFADGRYVTEAEKKWAGNTTWYIESPNRHHRAEKLGCETVPPTKEDDLFGLGLSIWQLYTGKTPHEDLVWDSEALKTLGLNRQTVDVKQVKDDEVRNKIIELLRIGGAHIS
;
A
#
# COMPACT_ATOMS: atom_id res chain seq x y z
N MET A 1 14.26 -12.65 0.05
CA MET A 1 14.70 -12.97 -1.33
C MET A 1 13.84 -14.12 -1.85
N ALA A 2 13.43 -14.09 -3.11
CA ALA A 2 12.58 -15.11 -3.71
C ALA A 2 13.35 -15.89 -4.79
N LEU A 3 13.36 -17.23 -4.71
CA LEU A 3 13.94 -18.07 -5.76
C LEU A 3 13.08 -17.96 -7.03
N LEU A 4 13.71 -17.62 -8.15
CA LEU A 4 13.04 -17.59 -9.45
C LEU A 4 12.99 -18.98 -10.10
N PRO A 5 12.03 -19.22 -11.02
CA PRO A 5 11.99 -20.47 -11.79
C PRO A 5 13.32 -20.76 -12.51
N ARG A 6 13.62 -22.03 -12.76
CA ARG A 6 14.85 -22.42 -13.48
C ARG A 6 14.86 -21.86 -14.90
N GLY A 7 16.06 -21.67 -15.46
CA GLY A 7 16.25 -21.22 -16.85
C GLY A 7 16.14 -19.71 -17.05
N GLN A 8 16.12 -18.92 -15.97
CA GLN A 8 16.31 -17.47 -16.09
C GLN A 8 17.72 -17.16 -16.65
N PRO A 9 17.85 -16.18 -17.56
CA PRO A 9 19.14 -15.80 -18.12
C PRO A 9 20.04 -15.16 -17.06
N TRP A 10 21.36 -15.40 -17.17
CA TRP A 10 22.39 -14.69 -16.41
C TRP A 10 23.55 -14.31 -17.34
N PRO A 11 24.04 -13.05 -17.34
CA PRO A 11 23.62 -11.93 -16.49
C PRO A 11 22.16 -11.49 -16.74
N PRO A 12 21.54 -10.73 -15.81
CA PRO A 12 20.17 -10.24 -15.98
C PRO A 12 20.00 -9.45 -17.28
N ILE A 13 18.85 -9.62 -17.93
CA ILE A 13 18.48 -8.86 -19.13
C ILE A 13 17.69 -7.63 -18.68
N ALA A 14 18.00 -6.48 -19.27
CA ALA A 14 17.25 -5.26 -19.05
C ALA A 14 15.73 -5.51 -19.23
N PRO A 15 14.88 -5.02 -18.32
CA PRO A 15 15.17 -3.99 -17.33
C PRO A 15 15.75 -4.49 -15.99
N ASP A 16 15.92 -5.80 -15.81
CA ASP A 16 16.47 -6.34 -14.57
C ASP A 16 17.97 -6.04 -14.45
N VAL A 17 18.45 -5.94 -13.21
CA VAL A 17 19.84 -5.62 -12.89
C VAL A 17 20.43 -6.62 -11.91
N ASP A 18 21.75 -6.81 -11.97
CA ASP A 18 22.48 -7.60 -10.99
C ASP A 18 22.68 -6.79 -9.70
N PHE A 19 22.37 -7.39 -8.55
CA PHE A 19 22.55 -6.80 -7.23
C PHE A 19 23.97 -6.27 -7.01
N GLU A 20 25.00 -7.01 -7.46
CA GLU A 20 26.39 -6.57 -7.27
C GLU A 20 26.70 -5.27 -8.03
N THR A 21 25.94 -4.93 -9.07
CA THR A 21 26.12 -3.66 -9.81
C THR A 21 25.57 -2.43 -9.09
N ILE A 22 24.70 -2.61 -8.09
CA ILE A 22 24.08 -1.50 -7.35
C ILE A 22 24.50 -1.44 -5.88
N LYS A 23 25.13 -2.50 -5.36
CA LYS A 23 25.41 -2.69 -3.93
C LYS A 23 26.23 -1.58 -3.29
N GLU A 24 27.28 -1.12 -3.96
CA GLU A 24 28.13 -0.01 -3.48
C GLU A 24 27.46 1.36 -3.64
N ASP A 25 26.40 1.43 -4.45
CA ASP A 25 25.63 2.65 -4.73
C ASP A 25 24.48 2.86 -3.73
N LEU A 26 24.16 1.84 -2.92
CA LEU A 26 23.04 1.87 -1.99
C LEU A 26 23.33 2.78 -0.80
N VAL A 27 22.42 3.72 -0.58
CA VAL A 27 22.35 4.52 0.64
C VAL A 27 21.10 4.10 1.39
N GLN A 28 21.25 3.69 2.65
CA GLN A 28 20.09 3.41 3.47
C GLN A 28 19.38 4.72 3.79
N GLU A 29 18.19 4.92 3.24
CA GLU A 29 17.45 6.17 3.38
C GLU A 29 16.24 6.01 4.31
N ILE A 30 15.46 4.94 4.18
CA ILE A 30 14.15 4.84 4.83
C ILE A 30 13.84 3.38 5.23
N VAL A 31 13.43 3.18 6.49
CA VAL A 31 12.72 1.99 6.95
C VAL A 31 11.26 2.40 7.17
N THR A 32 10.37 2.03 6.24
CA THR A 32 8.92 2.21 6.42
C THR A 32 8.31 0.88 6.82
N GLY A 33 8.03 0.71 8.11
CA GLY A 33 7.32 -0.45 8.67
C GLY A 33 8.01 -1.78 8.36
N ASN A 34 7.59 -2.43 7.27
CA ASN A 34 7.96 -3.80 6.87
C ASN A 34 8.85 -3.88 5.62
N ALA A 35 9.18 -2.77 4.98
CA ALA A 35 10.02 -2.73 3.78
C ALA A 35 11.25 -1.84 4.00
N THR A 36 12.42 -2.35 3.57
CA THR A 36 13.65 -1.55 3.56
C THR A 36 13.84 -0.91 2.20
N ILE A 37 13.84 0.42 2.16
CA ILE A 37 14.03 1.20 0.95
C ILE A 37 15.42 1.83 0.96
N TYR A 38 16.17 1.60 -0.10
CA TYR A 38 17.51 2.17 -0.30
C TYR A 38 17.46 3.21 -1.42
N GLY A 39 18.10 4.35 -1.20
CA GLY A 39 18.44 5.28 -2.28
C GLY A 39 19.62 4.77 -3.09
N LEU A 40 19.79 5.33 -4.29
CA LEU A 40 20.93 5.08 -5.16
C LEU A 40 21.68 6.40 -5.40
N ASN A 41 22.95 6.50 -5.01
CA ASN A 41 23.74 7.73 -5.16
C ASN A 41 23.88 8.15 -6.63
N SER A 42 24.16 7.19 -7.52
CA SER A 42 24.35 7.42 -8.95
C SER A 42 23.04 7.75 -9.67
N ARG A 43 21.90 7.37 -9.10
CA ARG A 43 20.56 7.49 -9.70
C ARG A 43 19.55 7.97 -8.64
N PRO A 44 19.62 9.25 -8.23
CA PRO A 44 18.82 9.77 -7.12
C PRO A 44 17.30 9.78 -7.40
N SER A 45 16.88 9.70 -8.66
CA SER A 45 15.46 9.56 -9.02
C SER A 45 14.90 8.15 -8.76
N LEU A 46 15.74 7.19 -8.39
CA LEU A 46 15.34 5.81 -8.12
C LEU A 46 15.52 5.46 -6.65
N VAL A 47 14.74 4.47 -6.23
CA VAL A 47 14.90 3.76 -4.98
C VAL A 47 14.84 2.26 -5.22
N PHE A 48 15.52 1.49 -4.38
CA PHE A 48 15.50 0.04 -4.34
C PHE A 48 14.64 -0.43 -3.17
N LYS A 49 13.52 -1.09 -3.47
CA LYS A 49 12.73 -1.80 -2.46
C LYS A 49 13.34 -3.18 -2.25
N TYR A 50 14.05 -3.36 -1.14
CA TYR A 50 14.62 -4.65 -0.76
C TYR A 50 13.55 -5.59 -0.24
N GLN A 51 13.69 -6.87 -0.57
CA GLN A 51 12.77 -7.97 -0.30
C GLN A 51 11.37 -7.85 -0.93
N GLY A 52 11.17 -6.89 -1.84
CA GLY A 52 9.96 -6.85 -2.69
C GLY A 52 9.79 -8.16 -3.48
N THR A 53 8.58 -8.72 -3.48
CA THR A 53 8.35 -10.02 -4.12
C THR A 53 8.17 -9.87 -5.64
N PRO A 54 8.44 -10.91 -6.45
CA PRO A 54 8.11 -10.87 -7.87
C PRO A 54 6.61 -10.60 -8.13
N ARG A 55 5.72 -11.12 -7.27
CA ARG A 55 4.28 -10.89 -7.39
C ARG A 55 3.92 -9.43 -7.16
N GLU A 56 4.50 -8.81 -6.14
CA GLU A 56 4.34 -7.39 -5.86
C GLU A 56 4.82 -6.54 -7.04
N TYR A 57 6.01 -6.83 -7.57
CA TYR A 57 6.55 -6.16 -8.75
C TYR A 57 5.57 -6.21 -9.93
N GLU A 58 5.00 -7.38 -10.23
CA GLU A 58 4.04 -7.53 -11.34
C GLU A 58 2.71 -6.81 -11.09
N LEU A 59 2.20 -6.81 -9.85
CA LEU A 59 0.98 -6.06 -9.50
C LEU A 59 1.20 -4.54 -9.61
N GLN A 60 2.31 -4.04 -9.07
CA GLN A 60 2.66 -2.62 -9.15
C GLN A 60 2.87 -2.18 -10.60
N LYS A 61 3.50 -3.03 -11.42
CA LYS A 61 3.64 -2.81 -12.86
C LYS A 61 2.28 -2.78 -13.57
N ALA A 62 1.37 -3.69 -13.24
CA ALA A 62 0.03 -3.77 -13.83
C ALA A 62 -0.86 -2.59 -13.43
N ALA A 63 -0.66 -2.02 -12.23
CA ALA A 63 -1.34 -0.80 -11.80
C ALA A 63 -1.05 0.40 -12.75
N GLY A 64 0.13 0.43 -13.39
CA GLY A 64 0.51 1.47 -14.34
C GLY A 64 0.54 2.84 -13.68
N ASP A 65 -0.11 3.83 -14.29
CA ASP A 65 -0.12 5.22 -13.80
C ASP A 65 -0.82 5.42 -12.44
N CYS A 66 -1.45 4.39 -11.87
CA CYS A 66 -1.94 4.43 -10.49
C CYS A 66 -0.83 4.26 -9.46
N ALA A 67 0.32 3.72 -9.86
CA ALA A 67 1.41 3.36 -8.98
C ALA A 67 2.71 4.10 -9.29
N ILE A 68 3.61 4.09 -8.31
CA ILE A 68 5.01 4.41 -8.55
C ILE A 68 5.58 3.40 -9.55
N GLN A 69 6.19 3.87 -10.64
CA GLN A 69 6.63 2.99 -11.71
C GLN A 69 7.81 2.12 -11.26
N VAL A 70 7.68 0.81 -11.44
CA VAL A 70 8.79 -0.13 -11.27
C VAL A 70 9.70 -0.09 -12.49
N ARG A 71 11.01 -0.13 -12.25
CA ARG A 71 12.04 0.05 -13.27
C ARG A 71 12.80 -1.22 -13.61
N GLY A 72 12.75 -2.26 -12.79
CA GLY A 72 13.43 -3.53 -13.02
C GLY A 72 13.61 -4.31 -11.73
N ARG A 73 13.69 -5.63 -11.81
CA ARG A 73 13.97 -6.47 -10.64
C ARG A 73 15.48 -6.45 -10.37
N VAL A 74 15.83 -6.58 -9.10
CA VAL A 74 17.22 -6.71 -8.66
C VAL A 74 17.48 -8.18 -8.38
N LEU A 75 18.39 -8.78 -9.15
CA LEU A 75 18.63 -10.22 -9.16
C LEU A 75 20.04 -10.56 -8.66
N ALA A 76 20.20 -11.72 -8.06
CA ALA A 76 21.50 -12.28 -7.69
C ALA A 76 21.57 -13.76 -8.08
N GLN A 77 22.74 -14.24 -8.49
CA GLN A 77 22.99 -15.65 -8.81
C GLN A 77 23.80 -16.33 -7.69
N ALA A 78 23.37 -17.51 -7.27
CA ALA A 78 24.16 -18.40 -6.43
C ALA A 78 24.14 -19.82 -7.03
N GLY A 79 25.28 -20.24 -7.59
CA GLY A 79 25.36 -21.47 -8.39
C GLY A 79 24.43 -21.38 -9.61
N SER A 80 23.56 -22.38 -9.79
CA SER A 80 22.55 -22.39 -10.86
C SER A 80 21.25 -21.64 -10.52
N ASN A 81 21.12 -21.13 -9.30
CA ASN A 81 19.90 -20.51 -8.81
C ASN A 81 19.96 -19.00 -8.96
N ILE A 82 18.84 -18.39 -9.34
CA ILE A 82 18.69 -16.93 -9.43
C ILE A 82 17.62 -16.49 -8.45
N TYR A 83 17.93 -15.46 -7.67
CA TYR A 83 17.10 -14.93 -6.61
C TYR A 83 16.69 -13.50 -6.93
N CYS A 84 15.42 -13.18 -6.74
CA CYS A 84 14.94 -11.80 -6.72
C CYS A 84 15.14 -11.23 -5.32
N TYR A 85 15.93 -10.17 -5.23
CA TYR A 85 16.22 -9.43 -4.00
C TYR A 85 15.25 -8.28 -3.79
N GLY A 86 14.46 -7.91 -4.80
CA GLY A 86 13.56 -6.78 -4.77
C GLY A 86 13.46 -6.13 -6.14
N PHE A 87 13.12 -4.86 -6.19
CA PHE A 87 13.01 -4.12 -7.44
C PHE A 87 13.32 -2.63 -7.28
N LEU A 88 13.81 -2.04 -8.37
CA LEU A 88 13.98 -0.61 -8.52
C LEU A 88 12.63 0.03 -8.88
N MET A 89 12.36 1.21 -8.36
CA MET A 89 11.19 2.01 -8.68
C MET A 89 11.50 3.51 -8.62
N ASP A 90 10.66 4.33 -9.24
CA ASP A 90 10.78 5.78 -9.17
C ASP A 90 10.66 6.29 -7.71
N ARG A 91 11.36 7.38 -7.41
CA ARG A 91 11.28 8.02 -6.11
C ARG A 91 10.09 8.97 -6.04
N GLY A 92 9.05 8.58 -5.31
CA GLY A 92 7.96 9.47 -4.90
C GLY A 92 8.24 10.15 -3.55
N LEU A 93 7.53 11.25 -3.27
CA LEU A 93 7.63 11.96 -1.99
C LEU A 93 6.48 11.55 -1.05
N PRO A 94 6.74 11.18 0.21
CA PRO A 94 5.69 10.82 1.15
C PRO A 94 4.80 12.02 1.48
N ILE A 95 3.51 11.77 1.65
CA ILE A 95 2.58 12.78 2.15
C ILE A 95 2.77 12.91 3.66
N ASN A 96 3.20 14.10 4.12
CA ASN A 96 3.25 14.42 5.54
C ASN A 96 1.99 15.20 5.93
N PRO A 97 1.04 14.60 6.69
CA PRO A 97 -0.21 15.27 7.06
C PRO A 97 0.00 16.44 8.04
N LEU A 98 1.16 16.50 8.72
CA LEU A 98 1.56 17.59 9.61
C LEU A 98 2.25 18.75 8.87
N ALA A 99 2.62 18.56 7.60
CA ALA A 99 3.20 19.64 6.81
C ALA A 99 2.17 20.73 6.54
N PRO A 100 2.58 22.02 6.49
CA PRO A 100 1.69 23.10 6.09
C PRO A 100 1.09 22.84 4.69
N MET A 101 -0.24 22.80 4.61
CA MET A 101 -0.98 22.65 3.36
C MET A 101 -2.16 23.60 3.35
N THR A 102 -2.43 24.20 2.19
CA THR A 102 -3.63 25.02 2.03
C THR A 102 -4.88 24.13 2.02
N PRO A 103 -6.06 24.66 2.39
CA PRO A 103 -7.32 23.92 2.28
C PRO A 103 -7.58 23.41 0.86
N GLN A 104 -7.20 24.18 -0.16
CA GLN A 104 -7.36 23.76 -1.54
C GLN A 104 -6.45 22.58 -1.89
N GLN A 105 -5.17 22.64 -1.51
CA GLN A 105 -4.23 21.55 -1.74
C GLN A 105 -4.69 20.24 -1.06
N ARG A 106 -5.24 20.32 0.15
CA ARG A 106 -5.81 19.15 0.84
C ARG A 106 -6.98 18.55 0.05
N ARG A 107 -7.90 19.37 -0.44
CA ARG A 107 -9.01 18.90 -1.30
C ARG A 107 -8.50 18.30 -2.60
N ASP A 108 -7.52 18.91 -3.25
CA ASP A 108 -6.91 18.39 -4.47
C ASP A 108 -6.27 17.01 -4.23
N TYR A 109 -5.66 16.79 -3.07
CA TYR A 109 -5.15 15.47 -2.68
C TYR A 109 -6.29 14.47 -2.49
N VAL A 110 -7.36 14.84 -1.78
CA VAL A 110 -8.53 13.96 -1.60
C VAL A 110 -9.13 13.55 -2.94
N HIS A 111 -9.34 14.49 -3.86
CA HIS A 111 -9.84 14.19 -5.20
C HIS A 111 -8.93 13.22 -5.95
N GLN A 112 -7.61 13.44 -5.89
CA GLN A 112 -6.65 12.54 -6.53
C GLN A 112 -6.64 11.16 -5.88
N MET A 113 -6.66 11.06 -4.54
CA MET A 113 -6.70 9.78 -3.83
C MET A 113 -7.93 8.96 -4.23
N VAL A 114 -9.12 9.57 -4.26
CA VAL A 114 -10.36 8.92 -4.70
C VAL A 114 -10.25 8.46 -6.15
N HIS A 115 -9.85 9.36 -7.05
CA HIS A 115 -9.74 9.06 -8.47
C HIS A 115 -8.74 7.93 -8.76
N GLN A 116 -7.58 7.92 -8.09
CA GLN A 116 -6.59 6.86 -8.26
C GLN A 116 -7.10 5.50 -7.76
N THR A 117 -7.84 5.48 -6.66
CA THR A 117 -8.48 4.25 -6.15
C THR A 117 -9.50 3.71 -7.16
N GLU A 118 -10.36 4.56 -7.70
CA GLU A 118 -11.33 4.18 -8.74
C GLU A 118 -10.65 3.62 -10.00
N LEU A 119 -9.59 4.28 -10.47
CA LEU A 119 -8.80 3.83 -11.60
C LEU A 119 -8.14 2.46 -11.33
N LEU A 120 -7.54 2.28 -10.15
CA LEU A 120 -6.93 1.00 -9.78
C LEU A 120 -7.97 -0.12 -9.76
N HIS A 121 -9.14 0.13 -9.18
CA HIS A 121 -10.26 -0.81 -9.14
C HIS A 121 -10.83 -1.10 -10.52
N SER A 122 -10.82 -0.14 -11.44
CA SER A 122 -11.24 -0.34 -12.83
C SER A 122 -10.34 -1.31 -13.59
N LYS A 123 -9.04 -1.39 -13.20
CA LYS A 123 -8.07 -2.38 -13.70
C LYS A 123 -8.25 -3.77 -13.07
N GLY A 124 -9.23 -3.93 -12.18
CA GLY A 124 -9.48 -5.18 -11.47
C GLY A 124 -8.42 -5.49 -10.41
N ILE A 125 -7.71 -4.48 -9.90
CA ILE A 125 -6.71 -4.62 -8.84
C ILE A 125 -7.29 -4.08 -7.53
N VAL A 126 -7.13 -4.84 -6.46
CA VAL A 126 -7.31 -4.41 -5.07
C VAL A 126 -5.92 -4.19 -4.49
N HIS A 127 -5.67 -3.05 -3.86
CA HIS A 127 -4.39 -2.75 -3.23
C HIS A 127 -4.18 -3.55 -1.95
N GLY A 128 -5.22 -3.68 -1.13
CA GLY A 128 -5.22 -4.49 0.09
C GLY A 128 -4.55 -3.86 1.32
N ASP A 129 -3.84 -2.75 1.15
CA ASP A 129 -3.13 -2.02 2.21
C ASP A 129 -3.16 -0.51 1.92
N LEU A 130 -4.34 -0.01 1.52
CA LEU A 130 -4.50 1.38 1.11
C LEU A 130 -4.55 2.30 2.35
N LYS A 131 -3.38 2.86 2.69
CA LYS A 131 -3.15 3.80 3.79
C LYS A 131 -2.35 5.01 3.32
N LEU A 132 -2.42 6.14 4.04
CA LEU A 132 -1.74 7.38 3.63
C LEU A 132 -0.22 7.18 3.44
N GLY A 133 0.41 6.31 4.25
CA GLY A 133 1.82 5.97 4.15
C GLY A 133 2.22 5.27 2.84
N ASN A 134 1.25 4.68 2.13
CA ASN A 134 1.43 4.04 0.82
C ASN A 134 1.00 4.95 -0.34
N MET A 135 0.82 6.25 -0.09
CA MET A 135 0.49 7.25 -1.08
C MET A 135 1.63 8.27 -1.18
N LEU A 136 2.19 8.40 -2.36
CA LEU A 136 3.30 9.31 -2.64
C LEU A 136 2.90 10.36 -3.68
N ILE A 137 3.56 11.51 -3.62
CA ILE A 137 3.48 12.58 -4.60
C ILE A 137 4.52 12.30 -5.69
N PHE A 138 4.05 12.09 -6.91
CA PHE A 138 4.86 11.91 -8.12
C PHE A 138 4.07 12.35 -9.36
N GLY A 139 4.10 13.66 -9.67
CA GLY A 139 3.24 14.26 -10.69
C GLY A 139 1.73 14.20 -10.36
N GLY A 140 1.42 13.92 -9.10
CA GLY A 140 0.08 13.62 -8.56
C GLY A 140 0.17 12.50 -7.52
N ILE A 141 -0.96 12.11 -6.94
CA ILE A 141 -0.98 10.98 -5.99
C ILE A 141 -0.75 9.66 -6.75
N ARG A 142 0.14 8.82 -6.23
CA ARG A 142 0.46 7.48 -6.73
C ARG A 142 0.56 6.50 -5.57
N PHE A 143 0.14 5.27 -5.78
CA PHE A 143 0.26 4.20 -4.78
C PHE A 143 1.61 3.51 -4.84
N CYS A 144 2.06 2.99 -3.70
CA CYS A 144 3.19 2.09 -3.60
C CYS A 144 2.85 0.94 -2.64
N ASP A 145 3.71 -0.08 -2.61
CA ASP A 145 3.57 -1.23 -1.72
C ASP A 145 2.35 -2.13 -2.03
N PHE A 146 2.49 -2.92 -3.10
CA PHE A 146 1.44 -3.84 -3.57
C PHE A 146 1.56 -5.25 -2.96
N ALA A 147 2.27 -5.39 -1.84
CA ALA A 147 2.54 -6.70 -1.22
C ALA A 147 1.25 -7.47 -0.87
N ASP A 148 0.25 -6.76 -0.38
CA ASP A 148 -1.07 -7.30 -0.01
C ASP A 148 -2.10 -7.24 -1.13
N GLY A 149 -1.70 -6.73 -2.29
CA GLY A 149 -2.57 -6.54 -3.43
C GLY A 149 -3.02 -7.84 -4.06
N ARG A 150 -4.09 -7.77 -4.85
CA ARG A 150 -4.60 -8.91 -5.63
C ARG A 150 -5.38 -8.49 -6.84
N TYR A 151 -5.49 -9.40 -7.80
CA TYR A 151 -6.50 -9.28 -8.84
C TYR A 151 -7.85 -9.74 -8.28
N VAL A 152 -8.91 -9.00 -8.58
CA VAL A 152 -10.28 -9.36 -8.18
C VAL A 152 -10.68 -10.72 -8.76
N THR A 153 -10.19 -11.04 -9.96
CA THR A 153 -10.48 -12.29 -10.67
C THR A 153 -9.66 -13.49 -10.20
N GLU A 154 -8.62 -13.29 -9.37
CA GLU A 154 -7.81 -14.41 -8.92
C GLU A 154 -8.48 -15.17 -7.78
N ALA A 155 -8.28 -16.49 -7.76
CA ALA A 155 -8.80 -17.33 -6.70
C ALA A 155 -8.25 -16.89 -5.34
N GLU A 156 -9.13 -16.72 -4.37
CA GLU A 156 -8.83 -16.19 -3.03
C GLU A 156 -7.70 -16.94 -2.32
N LYS A 157 -7.63 -18.26 -2.49
CA LYS A 157 -6.56 -19.12 -1.94
C LYS A 157 -5.15 -18.81 -2.46
N LYS A 158 -5.00 -18.00 -3.50
CA LYS A 158 -3.70 -17.55 -4.01
C LYS A 158 -3.16 -16.34 -3.25
N TRP A 159 -4.02 -15.62 -2.55
CA TRP A 159 -3.60 -14.49 -1.75
C TRP A 159 -2.88 -14.99 -0.50
N ALA A 160 -1.71 -14.42 -0.23
CA ALA A 160 -0.83 -14.77 0.88
C ALA A 160 -0.27 -13.50 1.55
N GLY A 161 -1.05 -12.41 1.51
CA GLY A 161 -0.69 -11.14 2.13
C GLY A 161 -0.89 -11.15 3.65
N ASN A 162 -0.29 -10.18 4.32
CA ASN A 162 -0.47 -9.88 5.74
C ASN A 162 -1.05 -8.47 5.86
N THR A 163 -2.25 -8.36 6.39
CA THR A 163 -2.93 -7.06 6.50
C THR A 163 -2.29 -6.15 7.55
N THR A 164 -2.42 -4.84 7.37
CA THR A 164 -2.23 -3.86 8.45
C THR A 164 -3.52 -3.78 9.29
N TRP A 165 -3.46 -4.21 10.54
CA TRP A 165 -4.65 -4.39 11.39
C TRP A 165 -5.47 -3.11 11.61
N TYR A 166 -4.83 -1.96 11.77
CA TYR A 166 -5.53 -0.69 12.07
C TYR A 166 -6.28 -0.07 10.87
N ILE A 167 -6.18 -0.68 9.68
CA ILE A 167 -6.94 -0.28 8.49
C ILE A 167 -7.90 -1.38 8.01
N GLU A 168 -8.04 -2.50 8.72
CA GLU A 168 -8.99 -3.53 8.34
C GLU A 168 -10.43 -3.06 8.53
N SER A 169 -11.27 -3.35 7.52
CA SER A 169 -12.67 -2.96 7.56
C SER A 169 -13.47 -3.85 8.51
N PRO A 170 -14.51 -3.31 9.17
CA PRO A 170 -15.47 -4.11 9.91
C PRO A 170 -16.00 -5.32 9.12
N ASN A 171 -16.36 -5.14 7.84
CA ASN A 171 -16.84 -6.23 7.00
C ASN A 171 -15.80 -7.34 6.82
N ARG A 172 -14.51 -7.00 6.71
CA ARG A 172 -13.42 -7.97 6.62
C ARG A 172 -13.26 -8.78 7.90
N HIS A 173 -13.34 -8.15 9.07
CA HIS A 173 -13.32 -8.84 10.37
C HIS A 173 -14.50 -9.82 10.51
N HIS A 174 -15.72 -9.39 10.21
CA HIS A 174 -16.90 -10.26 10.28
C HIS A 174 -16.80 -11.43 9.30
N ARG A 175 -16.24 -11.20 8.10
CA ARG A 175 -16.02 -12.25 7.11
C ARG A 175 -14.99 -13.27 7.60
N ALA A 176 -13.89 -12.82 8.21
CA ALA A 176 -12.88 -13.67 8.80
C ALA A 176 -13.46 -14.54 9.93
N GLU A 177 -14.24 -13.93 10.85
CA GLU A 177 -14.94 -14.62 11.93
C GLU A 177 -15.88 -15.70 11.39
N LYS A 178 -16.70 -15.37 10.39
CA LYS A 178 -17.63 -16.31 9.76
C LYS A 178 -16.93 -17.52 9.11
N LEU A 179 -15.72 -17.31 8.58
CA LEU A 179 -14.93 -18.36 7.95
C LEU A 179 -14.02 -19.12 8.93
N GLY A 180 -13.93 -18.68 10.19
CA GLY A 180 -13.00 -19.24 11.16
C GLY A 180 -11.53 -19.05 10.78
N CYS A 181 -11.23 -17.97 10.04
CA CYS A 181 -9.88 -17.62 9.62
C CYS A 181 -9.39 -16.38 10.38
N GLU A 182 -8.08 -16.26 10.58
CA GLU A 182 -7.49 -15.05 11.17
C GLU A 182 -7.58 -13.87 10.21
N THR A 183 -7.30 -14.09 8.92
CA THR A 183 -7.37 -13.08 7.87
C THR A 183 -8.08 -13.63 6.64
N VAL A 184 -8.59 -12.73 5.79
CA VAL A 184 -9.24 -13.07 4.51
C VAL A 184 -8.75 -12.13 3.42
N PRO A 185 -8.76 -12.53 2.14
CA PRO A 185 -8.28 -11.69 1.06
C PRO A 185 -9.07 -10.39 0.94
N PRO A 186 -8.40 -9.25 0.70
CA PRO A 186 -9.05 -7.96 0.62
C PRO A 186 -9.96 -7.84 -0.60
N THR A 187 -10.90 -6.93 -0.48
CA THR A 187 -11.91 -6.55 -1.47
C THR A 187 -11.77 -5.07 -1.83
N LYS A 188 -12.51 -4.62 -2.84
CA LYS A 188 -12.51 -3.19 -3.21
C LYS A 188 -13.09 -2.33 -2.08
N GLU A 189 -14.06 -2.87 -1.37
CA GLU A 189 -14.70 -2.24 -0.22
C GLU A 189 -13.71 -2.02 0.93
N ASP A 190 -12.75 -2.92 1.09
CA ASP A 190 -11.67 -2.78 2.07
C ASP A 190 -10.70 -1.65 1.71
N ASP A 191 -10.34 -1.51 0.42
CA ASP A 191 -9.55 -0.37 -0.06
C ASP A 191 -10.28 0.97 0.16
N LEU A 192 -11.60 1.00 -0.06
CA LEU A 192 -12.41 2.21 0.15
C LEU A 192 -12.49 2.58 1.63
N PHE A 193 -12.57 1.59 2.53
CA PHE A 193 -12.45 1.83 3.97
C PHE A 193 -11.09 2.42 4.34
N GLY A 194 -10.00 1.81 3.87
CA GLY A 194 -8.63 2.32 4.06
C GLY A 194 -8.43 3.73 3.49
N LEU A 195 -9.07 4.05 2.35
CA LEU A 195 -9.11 5.40 1.78
C LEU A 195 -9.79 6.40 2.71
N GLY A 196 -10.93 6.02 3.31
CA GLY A 196 -11.63 6.86 4.30
C GLY A 196 -10.74 7.19 5.50
N LEU A 197 -10.03 6.20 6.04
CA LEU A 197 -9.06 6.39 7.12
C LEU A 197 -7.87 7.26 6.70
N SER A 198 -7.40 7.11 5.46
CA SER A 198 -6.30 7.92 4.92
C SER A 198 -6.68 9.39 4.77
N ILE A 199 -7.90 9.68 4.31
CA ILE A 199 -8.42 11.04 4.21
C ILE A 199 -8.61 11.64 5.61
N TRP A 200 -9.12 10.84 6.57
CA TRP A 200 -9.22 11.27 7.96
C TRP A 200 -7.83 11.63 8.53
N GLN A 201 -6.82 10.77 8.34
CA GLN A 201 -5.45 11.01 8.77
C GLN A 201 -4.85 12.28 8.13
N LEU A 202 -5.13 12.51 6.84
CA LEU A 202 -4.70 13.73 6.14
C LEU A 202 -5.23 15.01 6.78
N TYR A 203 -6.46 14.98 7.30
CA TYR A 203 -7.13 16.16 7.89
C TYR A 203 -6.84 16.35 9.37
N THR A 204 -6.61 15.27 10.12
CA THR A 204 -6.36 15.32 11.57
C THR A 204 -4.88 15.33 11.93
N GLY A 205 -4.02 14.82 11.05
CA GLY A 205 -2.60 14.58 11.35
C GLY A 205 -2.35 13.40 12.29
N LYS A 206 -3.40 12.65 12.67
CA LYS A 206 -3.33 11.58 13.66
C LYS A 206 -3.29 10.20 13.00
N THR A 207 -2.69 9.23 13.67
CA THR A 207 -2.78 7.83 13.25
C THR A 207 -4.17 7.30 13.58
N PRO A 208 -4.87 6.63 12.65
CA PRO A 208 -6.13 5.96 12.96
C PRO A 208 -5.94 4.99 14.12
N HIS A 209 -6.78 5.10 15.14
CA HIS A 209 -6.72 4.24 16.33
C HIS A 209 -5.35 4.24 17.03
N GLU A 210 -4.69 5.40 17.12
CA GLU A 210 -3.31 5.54 17.65
C GLU A 210 -3.06 4.78 18.97
N ASP A 211 -4.03 4.81 19.89
CA ASP A 211 -3.94 4.14 21.19
C ASP A 211 -3.98 2.60 21.12
N LEU A 212 -4.41 2.04 19.99
CA LEU A 212 -4.65 0.62 19.78
C LEU A 212 -3.74 -0.02 18.73
N VAL A 213 -2.81 0.75 18.11
CA VAL A 213 -2.00 0.26 16.98
C VAL A 213 -1.18 -1.00 17.32
N TRP A 214 -0.86 -1.20 18.60
CA TRP A 214 -0.10 -2.35 19.11
C TRP A 214 -0.97 -3.43 19.76
N ASP A 215 -2.30 -3.27 19.76
CA ASP A 215 -3.26 -4.19 20.34
C ASP A 215 -4.21 -4.73 19.26
N SER A 216 -3.76 -5.79 18.59
CA SER A 216 -4.50 -6.42 17.48
C SER A 216 -5.87 -6.96 17.91
N GLU A 217 -6.02 -7.42 19.15
CA GLU A 217 -7.28 -7.94 19.67
C GLU A 217 -8.28 -6.81 19.97
N ALA A 218 -7.79 -5.67 20.49
CA ALA A 218 -8.62 -4.48 20.65
C ALA A 218 -9.06 -3.91 19.30
N LEU A 219 -8.18 -3.86 18.29
CA LEU A 219 -8.54 -3.44 16.93
C LEU A 219 -9.58 -4.36 16.29
N LYS A 220 -9.40 -5.68 16.45
CA LYS A 220 -10.38 -6.68 15.99
C LYS A 220 -11.74 -6.49 16.69
N THR A 221 -11.75 -6.28 18.00
CA THR A 221 -12.96 -6.01 18.77
C THR A 221 -13.66 -4.74 18.30
N LEU A 222 -12.90 -3.66 18.04
CA LEU A 222 -13.40 -2.41 17.47
C LEU A 222 -14.07 -2.65 16.11
N GLY A 223 -13.43 -3.42 15.24
CA GLY A 223 -13.95 -3.80 13.93
C GLY A 223 -15.22 -4.67 13.99
N LEU A 224 -15.26 -5.68 14.87
CA LEU A 224 -16.45 -6.51 15.10
C LEU A 224 -17.62 -5.68 15.66
N ASN A 225 -17.33 -4.67 16.48
CA ASN A 225 -18.33 -3.71 16.96
C ASN A 225 -18.72 -2.64 15.91
N ARG A 226 -18.19 -2.73 14.68
CA ARG A 226 -18.40 -1.77 13.58
C ARG A 226 -18.03 -0.32 13.95
N GLN A 227 -17.12 -0.15 14.89
CA GLN A 227 -16.63 1.15 15.31
C GLN A 227 -15.52 1.61 14.37
N THR A 228 -15.22 2.91 14.41
CA THR A 228 -14.15 3.53 13.61
C THR A 228 -13.71 4.85 14.26
N VAL A 229 -12.83 5.60 13.60
CA VAL A 229 -12.34 6.91 14.05
C VAL A 229 -13.46 7.93 14.25
N ASP A 230 -13.24 8.92 15.12
CA ASP A 230 -14.17 10.03 15.28
C ASP A 230 -14.08 11.00 14.09
N VAL A 231 -15.04 10.88 13.17
CA VAL A 231 -15.15 11.72 11.98
C VAL A 231 -15.45 13.19 12.29
N LYS A 232 -15.96 13.52 13.49
CA LYS A 232 -16.26 14.92 13.90
C LYS A 232 -14.99 15.75 14.13
N GLN A 233 -13.82 15.11 14.17
CA GLN A 233 -12.52 15.79 14.16
C GLN A 233 -12.27 16.49 12.83
N VAL A 234 -12.87 16.03 11.72
CA VAL A 234 -12.78 16.68 10.41
C VAL A 234 -13.84 17.77 10.30
N LYS A 235 -13.40 19.04 10.29
CA LYS A 235 -14.30 20.21 10.29
C LYS A 235 -14.85 20.60 8.93
N ASP A 236 -14.21 20.15 7.85
CA ASP A 236 -14.71 20.32 6.49
C ASP A 236 -15.87 19.34 6.26
N ASP A 237 -17.08 19.88 6.05
CA ASP A 237 -18.32 19.10 6.00
C ASP A 237 -18.38 18.19 4.76
N GLU A 238 -17.92 18.67 3.61
CA GLU A 238 -17.90 17.90 2.37
C GLU A 238 -16.94 16.71 2.50
N VAL A 239 -15.75 16.97 3.03
CA VAL A 239 -14.74 15.94 3.25
C VAL A 239 -15.20 14.95 4.31
N ARG A 240 -15.80 15.43 5.41
CA ARG A 240 -16.34 14.56 6.46
C ARG A 240 -17.42 13.64 5.91
N ASN A 241 -18.33 14.14 5.06
CA ASN A 241 -19.35 13.32 4.42
C ASN A 241 -18.74 12.25 3.51
N LYS A 242 -17.71 12.59 2.74
CA LYS A 242 -16.98 11.61 1.92
C LYS A 242 -16.29 10.53 2.76
N ILE A 243 -15.66 10.91 3.88
CA ILE A 243 -15.09 9.94 4.83
C ILE A 243 -16.18 8.99 5.35
N ILE A 244 -17.32 9.53 5.78
CA ILE A 244 -18.44 8.72 6.30
C ILE A 244 -18.94 7.72 5.26
N GLU A 245 -19.10 8.15 4.01
CA GLU A 245 -19.49 7.29 2.89
C GLU A 245 -18.51 6.11 2.72
N LEU A 246 -17.21 6.42 2.63
CA LEU A 246 -16.14 5.43 2.45
C LEU A 246 -16.05 4.43 3.61
N LEU A 247 -16.13 4.92 4.85
CA LEU A 247 -16.06 4.05 6.04
C LEU A 247 -17.31 3.14 6.15
N ARG A 248 -18.48 3.63 5.74
CA ARG A 248 -19.72 2.82 5.72
C ARG A 248 -19.67 1.70 4.68
N ILE A 249 -18.99 1.89 3.55
CA ILE A 249 -18.76 0.83 2.56
C ILE A 249 -18.00 -0.35 3.20
N GLY A 250 -17.00 -0.06 4.03
CA GLY A 250 -16.28 -1.06 4.83
C GLY A 250 -17.09 -1.63 6.01
N GLY A 251 -18.31 -1.16 6.24
CA GLY A 251 -19.21 -1.67 7.28
C GLY A 251 -19.17 -0.94 8.61
N ALA A 252 -18.52 0.23 8.71
CA ALA A 252 -18.56 1.04 9.92
C ALA A 252 -19.96 1.62 10.17
N HIS A 253 -20.34 1.67 11.44
CA HIS A 253 -21.54 2.34 11.91
C HIS A 253 -21.17 3.70 12.51
N ILE A 254 -21.64 4.76 11.87
CA ILE A 254 -21.35 6.15 12.26
C ILE A 254 -22.69 6.87 12.42
N SER A 255 -22.96 7.37 13.62
CA SER A 255 -24.17 8.12 14.00
C SER A 255 -24.08 9.61 13.71
#